data_AF-A0A9N9B4R3-F1
#
_entry.id   AF-A0A9N9B4R3-F1
#
_cell.length_a   1.000
_cell.length_b   1.000
_cell.length_c   1.000
_cell.angle_alpha   90.00
_cell.angle_beta   90.00
_cell.angle_gamma   90.00
#
_symmetry.space_group_name_H-M   'P 1'
#
loop_
_entity.id
_entity.type
_entity.pdbx_description
1 polymer ?
#
loop_
_entity_poly.entity_id
_entity_poly.type
_entity_poly.pdbx_seq_one_letter_code
_entity_poly.pdbx_strand_id
1 'polypeptide(L)'
;MFAIKAGTRFKNFRSLERIFATLKNRSRTISELGNSKSVIKVNDTDDEAKITHEDAEEAAISIEKIARNKLSKTTKTTNSIKSIKIIDNSLPVLSYKDDEKYKIKYISDDREANELIGMNRSKLFGFDIEWRVFPKPPSPVSLLQLCDASTIFLFHVARMQRFPRYLQELMENPMILKFGPNICADGKKLFRDYDIQCKSLVELGSLGIQVKKDGFITQRKVQSLRTLVEVLLEKQIIKDQKIQKSNWDCCWLSKPQIDYAANDATYLLAERIFALQSEQIALDPSISYAIDLCDIDQETTKVRRFAMKIII
;
A
#
# COMPACT_ATOMS: atom_id res chain seq x y z
N MET A 1 -6.25 27.76 28.44
CA MET A 1 -4.96 27.06 28.60
C MET A 1 -5.20 25.59 28.29
N PHE A 2 -4.80 25.12 27.11
CA PHE A 2 -5.07 23.74 26.69
C PHE A 2 -3.97 22.80 27.17
N ALA A 3 -4.34 21.79 27.97
CA ALA A 3 -3.45 20.73 28.39
C ALA A 3 -3.71 19.46 27.55
N ILE A 4 -2.86 19.20 26.57
CA ILE A 4 -2.90 17.94 25.81
C ILE A 4 -2.35 16.83 26.72
N LYS A 5 -3.24 16.01 27.27
CA LYS A 5 -2.87 14.90 28.17
C LYS A 5 -2.58 13.65 27.33
N ALA A 6 -1.34 13.18 27.37
CA ALA A 6 -0.92 12.01 26.61
C ALA A 6 -1.58 10.71 27.10
N GLY A 7 -1.80 9.77 26.17
CA GLY A 7 -2.02 8.35 26.49
C GLY A 7 -3.22 7.70 25.81
N THR A 8 -2.95 6.87 24.79
CA THR A 8 -3.88 5.80 24.41
C THR A 8 -3.07 4.59 23.93
N ARG A 9 -2.88 3.60 24.81
CA ARG A 9 -2.35 2.27 24.41
C ARG A 9 -3.42 1.55 23.61
N PHE A 10 -3.24 1.43 22.29
CA PHE A 10 -4.18 0.75 21.39
C PHE A 10 -4.24 -0.76 21.64
N LYS A 11 -5.07 -1.18 22.62
CA LYS A 11 -5.46 -2.58 22.82
C LYS A 11 -6.76 -2.88 22.05
N ASN A 12 -6.66 -3.34 20.80
CA ASN A 12 -7.79 -4.01 20.13
C ASN A 12 -7.34 -4.93 18.98
N PHE A 13 -6.89 -6.15 19.30
CA PHE A 13 -6.58 -7.18 18.29
C PHE A 13 -7.84 -7.90 17.75
N ARG A 14 -9.01 -7.71 18.37
CA ARG A 14 -10.25 -8.47 18.08
C ARG A 14 -10.88 -8.19 16.70
N SER A 15 -10.61 -7.04 16.07
CA SER A 15 -11.08 -6.74 14.71
C SER A 15 -10.42 -7.65 13.66
N LEU A 16 -9.17 -8.03 13.89
CA LEU A 16 -8.36 -8.79 12.93
C LEU A 16 -8.82 -10.24 12.80
N GLU A 17 -9.27 -10.87 13.89
CA GLU A 17 -9.79 -12.25 13.89
C GLU A 17 -11.05 -12.40 13.02
N ARG A 18 -11.89 -11.35 12.94
CA ARG A 18 -13.09 -11.31 12.09
C ARG A 18 -12.75 -11.22 10.59
N ILE A 19 -11.65 -10.57 10.23
CA ILE A 19 -11.10 -10.59 8.87
C ILE A 19 -10.70 -12.03 8.48
N PHE A 20 -10.04 -12.77 9.38
CA PHE A 20 -9.66 -14.17 9.10
C PHE A 20 -10.85 -15.13 9.01
N ALA A 21 -11.91 -14.92 9.80
CA ALA A 21 -13.16 -15.67 9.64
C ALA A 21 -13.79 -15.47 8.25
N THR A 22 -13.78 -14.23 7.76
CA THR A 22 -14.31 -13.86 6.42
C THR A 22 -13.50 -14.49 5.28
N LEU A 23 -12.15 -14.48 5.39
CA LEU A 23 -11.26 -15.14 4.44
C LEU A 23 -11.46 -16.67 4.40
N LYS A 24 -11.58 -17.31 5.58
CA LYS A 24 -11.71 -18.77 5.71
C LYS A 24 -12.95 -19.33 5.00
N ASN A 25 -14.06 -18.58 4.98
CA ASN A 25 -15.28 -19.00 4.29
C ASN A 25 -15.17 -18.92 2.76
N ARG A 26 -14.44 -17.95 2.21
CA ARG A 26 -14.34 -17.73 0.75
C ARG A 26 -13.42 -18.69 0.00
N SER A 27 -12.49 -19.35 0.68
CA SER A 27 -11.63 -20.39 0.08
C SER A 27 -12.45 -21.56 -0.51
N ARG A 28 -13.68 -21.80 -0.02
CA ARG A 28 -14.61 -22.77 -0.61
C ARG A 28 -15.29 -22.24 -1.88
N THR A 29 -15.82 -21.02 -1.85
CA THR A 29 -16.66 -20.45 -2.92
C THR A 29 -15.92 -20.18 -4.24
N ILE A 30 -14.61 -19.97 -4.20
CA ILE A 30 -13.80 -19.71 -5.41
C ILE A 30 -13.74 -20.94 -6.34
N SER A 31 -14.05 -22.14 -5.85
CA SER A 31 -14.07 -23.38 -6.64
C SER A 31 -15.29 -23.55 -7.56
N GLU A 32 -16.34 -22.73 -7.43
CA GLU A 32 -17.66 -23.01 -8.03
C GLU A 32 -18.13 -21.99 -9.09
N LEU A 33 -17.49 -20.82 -9.22
CA LEU A 33 -17.97 -19.71 -10.06
C LEU A 33 -17.14 -19.49 -11.33
N GLY A 34 -17.37 -20.36 -12.33
CA GLY A 34 -16.57 -20.45 -13.54
C GLY A 34 -17.31 -20.47 -14.88
N ASN A 35 -18.48 -19.82 -15.05
CA ASN A 35 -19.06 -19.61 -16.40
C ASN A 35 -20.18 -18.55 -16.50
N SER A 36 -20.01 -17.53 -17.36
CA SER A 36 -21.00 -17.01 -18.35
C SER A 36 -20.64 -15.60 -18.90
N LYS A 37 -21.19 -15.26 -20.08
CA LYS A 37 -21.09 -13.94 -20.76
C LYS A 37 -22.45 -13.55 -21.36
N SER A 38 -22.76 -12.25 -21.47
CA SER A 38 -23.69 -11.70 -22.48
C SER A 38 -23.58 -10.16 -22.61
N VAL A 39 -24.12 -9.59 -23.70
CA VAL A 39 -24.00 -8.16 -24.12
C VAL A 39 -25.27 -7.74 -24.87
N ILE A 40 -25.83 -6.53 -24.62
CA ILE A 40 -26.89 -5.86 -25.42
C ILE A 40 -26.64 -4.32 -25.45
N LYS A 41 -27.21 -3.58 -26.43
CA LYS A 41 -27.02 -2.13 -26.74
C LYS A 41 -28.23 -1.59 -27.56
N VAL A 42 -28.34 -0.26 -27.81
CA VAL A 42 -29.25 0.49 -28.75
C VAL A 42 -30.62 0.89 -28.12
N ASN A 43 -31.17 2.13 -28.02
CA ASN A 43 -31.19 3.45 -28.75
C ASN A 43 -32.42 3.60 -29.73
N ASP A 44 -33.24 4.68 -29.92
CA ASP A 44 -33.47 6.06 -29.35
C ASP A 44 -34.95 6.56 -29.67
N THR A 45 -35.24 7.86 -29.95
CA THR A 45 -36.48 8.53 -30.52
C THR A 45 -37.76 8.75 -29.65
N ASP A 46 -38.64 9.79 -29.75
CA ASP A 46 -38.72 11.05 -30.55
C ASP A 46 -39.60 12.21 -29.94
N ASP A 47 -39.34 13.44 -30.42
CA ASP A 47 -39.95 14.81 -30.44
C ASP A 47 -41.38 15.24 -29.96
N GLU A 48 -41.48 16.50 -29.47
CA GLU A 48 -42.30 17.62 -30.05
C GLU A 48 -41.90 19.01 -29.44
N ALA A 49 -42.09 20.16 -30.16
CA ALA A 49 -41.48 21.46 -29.75
C ALA A 49 -42.28 22.75 -30.07
N LYS A 50 -42.02 23.84 -29.30
CA LYS A 50 -42.40 25.24 -29.58
C LYS A 50 -41.60 26.29 -28.77
N ILE A 51 -40.83 27.14 -29.48
CA ILE A 51 -40.45 28.57 -29.21
C ILE A 51 -40.32 28.99 -27.73
N THR A 52 -39.17 29.45 -27.19
CA THR A 52 -37.82 29.71 -27.74
C THR A 52 -36.80 29.70 -26.60
N HIS A 53 -35.60 29.14 -26.81
CA HIS A 53 -34.49 29.19 -25.84
C HIS A 53 -33.11 29.44 -26.48
N GLU A 54 -32.93 29.15 -27.77
CA GLU A 54 -31.62 29.22 -28.46
C GLU A 54 -30.97 30.61 -28.47
N ASP A 55 -31.74 31.70 -28.66
CA ASP A 55 -31.18 33.06 -28.63
C ASP A 55 -30.53 33.41 -27.27
N ALA A 56 -31.06 32.82 -26.18
CA ALA A 56 -30.50 32.97 -24.84
C ALA A 56 -29.30 32.04 -24.62
N GLU A 57 -29.32 30.83 -25.20
CA GLU A 57 -28.20 29.90 -25.13
C GLU A 57 -26.99 30.34 -25.97
N GLU A 58 -27.17 30.88 -27.19
CA GLU A 58 -26.05 31.46 -27.96
C GLU A 58 -25.38 32.62 -27.21
N ALA A 59 -26.17 33.49 -26.59
CA ALA A 59 -25.66 34.58 -25.75
C ALA A 59 -24.88 34.03 -24.54
N ALA A 60 -25.44 33.04 -23.82
CA ALA A 60 -24.77 32.39 -22.69
C ALA A 60 -23.49 31.67 -23.11
N ILE A 61 -23.51 30.89 -24.19
CA ILE A 61 -22.37 30.17 -24.75
C ILE A 61 -21.28 31.15 -25.19
N SER A 62 -21.63 32.28 -25.80
CA SER A 62 -20.65 33.32 -26.18
C SER A 62 -19.95 33.92 -24.96
N ILE A 63 -20.71 34.29 -23.91
CA ILE A 63 -20.17 34.79 -22.63
C ILE A 63 -19.29 33.71 -21.97
N GLU A 64 -19.74 32.46 -21.93
CA GLU A 64 -18.99 31.36 -21.30
C GLU A 64 -17.73 31.00 -22.10
N LYS A 65 -17.75 31.11 -23.42
CA LYS A 65 -16.60 30.91 -24.32
C LYS A 65 -15.57 32.04 -24.17
N ILE A 66 -16.01 33.27 -23.91
CA ILE A 66 -15.14 34.40 -23.51
C ILE A 66 -14.55 34.17 -22.11
N ALA A 67 -15.36 33.71 -21.14
CA ALA A 67 -14.92 33.40 -19.80
C ALA A 67 -13.88 32.26 -19.78
N ARG A 68 -14.16 31.13 -20.46
CA ARG A 68 -13.21 30.02 -20.65
C ARG A 68 -11.94 30.47 -21.36
N ASN A 69 -12.01 31.36 -22.36
CA ASN A 69 -10.81 31.91 -23.00
C ASN A 69 -9.97 32.78 -22.04
N LYS A 70 -10.59 33.66 -21.25
CA LYS A 70 -9.88 34.41 -20.19
C LYS A 70 -9.25 33.47 -19.16
N LEU A 71 -9.99 32.47 -18.68
CA LEU A 71 -9.50 31.48 -17.72
C LEU A 71 -8.37 30.60 -18.29
N SER A 72 -8.40 30.31 -19.60
CA SER A 72 -7.32 29.60 -20.30
C SER A 72 -6.03 30.44 -20.38
N LYS A 73 -6.15 31.78 -20.46
CA LYS A 73 -4.99 32.69 -20.46
C LYS A 73 -4.39 32.87 -19.07
N THR A 74 -5.19 32.83 -17.99
CA THR A 74 -4.64 32.78 -16.62
C THR A 74 -4.03 31.42 -16.28
N THR A 75 -4.65 30.30 -16.69
CA THR A 75 -4.09 28.96 -16.43
C THR A 75 -2.85 28.64 -17.26
N LYS A 76 -2.73 29.14 -18.50
CA LYS A 76 -1.47 29.01 -19.28
C LYS A 76 -0.28 29.72 -18.63
N THR A 77 -0.52 30.79 -17.86
CA THR A 77 0.56 31.51 -17.14
C THR A 77 0.87 30.89 -15.76
N THR A 78 -0.03 30.11 -15.17
CA THR A 78 0.23 29.39 -13.90
C THR A 78 0.73 27.95 -14.07
N ASN A 79 0.57 27.34 -15.24
CA ASN A 79 1.13 26.01 -15.55
C ASN A 79 2.68 25.93 -15.59
N SER A 80 3.38 27.06 -15.37
CA SER A 80 4.84 27.10 -15.13
C SER A 80 5.22 27.17 -13.65
N ILE A 81 4.25 27.14 -12.72
CA ILE A 81 4.52 26.83 -11.32
C ILE A 81 4.92 25.35 -11.25
N LYS A 82 6.22 25.09 -11.39
CA LYS A 82 6.84 23.84 -10.91
C LYS A 82 6.25 23.57 -9.54
N SER A 83 5.68 22.38 -9.32
CA SER A 83 5.11 22.01 -8.03
C SER A 83 6.16 22.21 -6.94
N ILE A 84 6.06 23.32 -6.19
CA ILE A 84 6.98 23.64 -5.13
C ILE A 84 6.74 22.55 -4.09
N LYS A 85 7.71 21.63 -3.98
CA LYS A 85 7.78 20.71 -2.86
C LYS A 85 8.13 21.54 -1.63
N ILE A 86 7.11 22.15 -1.04
CA ILE A 86 7.08 22.45 0.37
C ILE A 86 7.13 21.08 1.05
N ILE A 87 8.35 20.55 1.20
CA ILE A 87 8.63 19.57 2.24
C ILE A 87 8.45 20.39 3.51
N ASP A 88 7.36 20.14 4.22
CA ASP A 88 7.15 20.79 5.50
C ASP A 88 8.13 20.18 6.50
N ASN A 89 9.29 20.82 6.60
CA ASN A 89 10.38 20.41 7.48
C ASN A 89 10.00 20.52 8.97
N SER A 90 8.80 21.00 9.33
CA SER A 90 8.30 20.95 10.70
C SER A 90 7.80 19.57 11.14
N LEU A 91 7.42 18.69 10.19
CA LEU A 91 6.93 17.36 10.54
C LEU A 91 8.04 16.50 11.16
N PRO A 92 7.78 15.77 12.26
CA PRO A 92 8.74 14.83 12.82
C PRO A 92 9.02 13.68 11.84
N VAL A 93 10.27 13.19 11.84
CA VAL A 93 10.68 12.08 10.96
C VAL A 93 10.08 10.77 11.48
N LEU A 94 9.53 9.94 10.60
CA LEU A 94 9.11 8.58 10.96
C LEU A 94 10.33 7.74 11.30
N SER A 95 10.38 7.25 12.54
CA SER A 95 11.39 6.30 13.00
C SER A 95 10.74 5.14 13.77
N TYR A 96 11.18 3.91 13.51
CA TYR A 96 10.72 2.73 14.26
C TYR A 96 11.09 2.80 15.75
N LYS A 97 12.12 3.59 16.10
CA LYS A 97 12.64 3.79 17.46
C LYS A 97 11.71 4.64 18.33
N ASP A 98 10.71 5.27 17.71
CA ASP A 98 9.73 6.12 18.38
C ASP A 98 8.69 5.29 19.16
N ASP A 99 8.64 3.97 18.93
CA ASP A 99 7.77 3.00 19.61
C ASP A 99 8.60 1.81 20.10
N GLU A 100 8.87 1.76 21.41
CA GLU A 100 9.69 0.74 22.08
C GLU A 100 9.19 -0.70 21.88
N LYS A 101 7.97 -0.91 21.35
CA LYS A 101 7.48 -2.26 21.02
C LYS A 101 8.32 -2.93 19.93
N TYR A 102 8.92 -2.17 19.02
CA TYR A 102 9.61 -2.71 17.84
C TYR A 102 11.02 -3.19 18.12
N LYS A 103 11.23 -4.50 17.94
CA LYS A 103 12.54 -5.16 18.03
C LYS A 103 13.02 -5.53 16.64
N ILE A 104 14.21 -5.06 16.26
CA ILE A 104 14.87 -5.52 15.01
C ILE A 104 15.49 -6.90 15.23
N LYS A 105 15.29 -7.80 14.27
CA LYS A 105 16.07 -9.02 14.07
C LYS A 105 16.70 -9.00 12.68
N TYR A 106 17.99 -8.73 12.62
CA TYR A 106 18.79 -8.89 11.39
C TYR A 106 19.27 -10.34 11.31
N ILE A 107 18.87 -11.04 10.24
CA ILE A 107 18.99 -12.49 10.12
C ILE A 107 19.67 -12.79 8.78
N SER A 108 20.77 -13.54 8.81
CA SER A 108 21.58 -13.85 7.61
C SER A 108 21.87 -15.35 7.41
N ASP A 109 21.40 -16.19 8.32
CA ASP A 109 21.42 -17.66 8.21
C ASP A 109 20.01 -18.19 7.90
N ASP A 110 19.91 -19.22 7.04
CA ASP A 110 18.62 -19.78 6.64
C ASP A 110 17.94 -20.63 7.73
N ARG A 111 18.70 -21.18 8.68
CA ARG A 111 18.17 -22.02 9.77
C ARG A 111 17.55 -21.12 10.84
N GLU A 112 18.25 -20.07 11.25
CA GLU A 112 17.71 -19.02 12.13
C GLU A 112 16.42 -18.42 11.55
N ALA A 113 16.42 -18.10 10.25
CA ALA A 113 15.24 -17.57 9.57
C ALA A 113 14.05 -18.55 9.59
N ASN A 114 14.30 -19.84 9.37
CA ASN A 114 13.28 -20.88 9.49
C ASN A 114 12.78 -21.03 10.93
N GLU A 115 13.66 -21.14 11.94
CA GLU A 115 13.27 -21.29 13.34
C GLU A 115 12.38 -20.13 13.82
N LEU A 116 12.79 -18.89 13.53
CA LEU A 116 12.05 -17.69 13.91
C LEU A 116 10.68 -17.58 13.25
N ILE A 117 10.55 -17.92 11.96
CA ILE A 117 9.26 -17.86 11.25
C ILE A 117 8.38 -19.07 11.54
N GLY A 118 8.95 -20.26 11.68
CA GLY A 118 8.25 -21.49 12.07
C GLY A 118 7.64 -21.42 13.48
N MET A 119 8.20 -20.58 14.36
CA MET A 119 7.60 -20.25 15.67
C MET A 119 6.63 -19.05 15.64
N ASN A 120 6.73 -18.15 14.64
CA ASN A 120 5.84 -16.99 14.55
C ASN A 120 4.38 -17.42 14.27
N ARG A 121 3.41 -16.72 14.86
CA ARG A 121 1.97 -16.96 14.73
C ARG A 121 1.19 -15.77 14.16
N SER A 122 1.85 -14.62 13.98
CA SER A 122 1.34 -13.43 13.30
C SER A 122 0.75 -13.79 11.92
N LYS A 123 -0.37 -13.13 11.57
CA LYS A 123 -1.10 -13.33 10.31
C LYS A 123 -1.15 -12.08 9.42
N LEU A 124 -0.44 -11.05 9.86
CA LEU A 124 -0.36 -9.73 9.25
C LEU A 124 1.11 -9.32 9.29
N PHE A 125 1.67 -8.95 8.14
CA PHE A 125 3.02 -8.43 8.06
C PHE A 125 3.07 -7.20 7.15
N GLY A 126 3.79 -6.16 7.57
CA GLY A 126 4.34 -5.19 6.63
C GLY A 126 5.45 -5.86 5.84
N PHE A 127 5.46 -5.67 4.52
CA PHE A 127 6.38 -6.33 3.60
C PHE A 127 6.99 -5.32 2.62
N ASP A 128 8.30 -5.41 2.46
CA ASP A 128 9.13 -4.65 1.51
C ASP A 128 10.34 -5.50 1.08
N ILE A 129 11.06 -5.10 0.04
CA ILE A 129 12.31 -5.73 -0.42
C ILE A 129 13.34 -4.69 -0.85
N GLU A 130 14.61 -5.01 -0.67
CA GLU A 130 15.73 -4.19 -1.17
C GLU A 130 16.77 -5.02 -1.93
N TRP A 131 17.41 -4.38 -2.92
CA TRP A 131 18.35 -5.06 -3.82
C TRP A 131 19.35 -4.11 -4.48
N ARG A 132 20.55 -4.60 -4.83
CA ARG A 132 21.52 -3.79 -5.58
C ARG A 132 21.01 -3.50 -7.01
N VAL A 133 20.81 -2.22 -7.31
CA VAL A 133 20.26 -1.74 -8.60
C VAL A 133 21.33 -1.58 -9.69
N PHE A 134 22.60 -1.40 -9.31
CA PHE A 134 23.71 -1.13 -10.23
C PHE A 134 24.96 -1.98 -9.87
N PRO A 135 25.74 -2.50 -10.85
CA PRO A 135 25.53 -2.38 -12.31
C PRO A 135 24.27 -3.11 -12.80
N LYS A 136 23.95 -2.98 -14.10
CA LYS A 136 22.88 -3.75 -14.73
C LYS A 136 23.42 -5.10 -15.26
N PRO A 137 22.62 -6.18 -15.27
CA PRO A 137 21.28 -6.30 -14.70
C PRO A 137 21.29 -6.17 -13.16
N PRO A 138 20.21 -5.65 -12.54
CA PRO A 138 20.12 -5.54 -11.09
C PRO A 138 20.18 -6.94 -10.45
N SER A 139 20.70 -7.02 -9.23
CA SER A 139 20.77 -8.27 -8.47
C SER A 139 19.37 -8.88 -8.20
N PRO A 140 19.31 -10.18 -7.85
CA PRO A 140 18.18 -10.78 -7.13
C PRO A 140 17.78 -9.96 -5.88
N VAL A 141 16.64 -10.26 -5.25
CA VAL A 141 16.34 -9.66 -3.93
C VAL A 141 17.49 -9.98 -2.98
N SER A 142 18.06 -8.94 -2.35
CA SER A 142 19.17 -9.06 -1.41
C SER A 142 18.66 -9.12 0.02
N LEU A 143 17.67 -8.28 0.33
CA LEU A 143 17.04 -8.13 1.64
C LEU A 143 15.53 -8.25 1.50
N LEU A 144 14.90 -9.01 2.40
CA LEU A 144 13.45 -9.09 2.56
C LEU A 144 13.07 -8.58 3.95
N GLN A 145 12.21 -7.56 3.99
CA GLN A 145 11.71 -6.96 5.22
C GLN A 145 10.34 -7.54 5.55
N LEU A 146 10.17 -8.09 6.75
CA LEU A 146 8.84 -8.34 7.33
C LEU A 146 8.73 -7.61 8.67
N CYS A 147 7.59 -6.99 8.96
CA CYS A 147 7.31 -6.44 10.27
C CYS A 147 5.96 -6.94 10.78
N ASP A 148 5.89 -7.43 12.02
CA ASP A 148 4.63 -7.68 12.74
C ASP A 148 4.41 -6.64 13.85
N ALA A 149 3.40 -6.85 14.71
CA ALA A 149 3.04 -5.93 15.80
C ALA A 149 4.15 -5.62 16.81
N SER A 150 5.30 -6.31 16.76
CA SER A 150 6.41 -6.15 17.69
C SER A 150 7.80 -6.39 17.10
N THR A 151 7.93 -7.09 15.98
CA THR A 151 9.24 -7.51 15.46
C THR A 151 9.42 -7.13 14.00
N ILE A 152 10.50 -6.40 13.73
CA ILE A 152 11.00 -6.06 12.40
C ILE A 152 12.08 -7.09 12.04
N PHE A 153 11.75 -8.03 11.17
CA PHE A 153 12.66 -9.02 10.62
C PHE A 153 13.31 -8.48 9.35
N LEU A 154 14.64 -8.52 9.30
CA LEU A 154 15.46 -8.12 8.16
C LEU A 154 16.22 -9.35 7.66
N PHE A 155 15.60 -10.10 6.75
CA PHE A 155 16.14 -11.34 6.19
C PHE A 155 17.10 -11.03 5.04
N HIS A 156 18.39 -11.11 5.31
CA HIS A 156 19.46 -10.84 4.35
C HIS A 156 19.68 -12.06 3.43
N VAL A 157 18.69 -12.35 2.58
CA VAL A 157 18.64 -13.55 1.73
C VAL A 157 19.84 -13.70 0.78
N ALA A 158 20.49 -12.60 0.35
CA ALA A 158 21.76 -12.67 -0.40
C ALA A 158 22.97 -13.19 0.41
N ARG A 159 22.83 -13.45 1.72
CA ARG A 159 23.86 -14.07 2.58
C ARG A 159 23.55 -15.49 3.02
N MET A 160 22.30 -15.93 2.85
CA MET A 160 21.82 -17.27 3.22
C MET A 160 22.30 -18.32 2.22
N GLN A 161 22.40 -19.59 2.63
CA GLN A 161 22.80 -20.67 1.70
C GLN A 161 21.70 -20.98 0.67
N ARG A 162 20.43 -20.79 1.06
CA ARG A 162 19.24 -20.95 0.22
C ARG A 162 18.12 -20.07 0.78
N PHE A 163 17.07 -19.83 0.01
CA PHE A 163 15.90 -19.11 0.54
C PHE A 163 15.24 -19.93 1.68
N PRO A 164 14.87 -19.33 2.83
CA PRO A 164 14.31 -20.09 3.95
C PRO A 164 12.92 -20.65 3.62
N ARG A 165 12.75 -21.96 3.71
CA ARG A 165 11.50 -22.67 3.39
C ARG A 165 10.27 -22.09 4.11
N TYR A 166 10.33 -21.88 5.42
CA TYR A 166 9.18 -21.35 6.18
C TYR A 166 8.92 -19.86 5.89
N LEU A 167 9.92 -19.12 5.39
CA LEU A 167 9.70 -17.76 4.88
C LEU A 167 8.97 -17.81 3.52
N GLN A 168 9.33 -18.74 2.63
CA GLN A 168 8.59 -18.98 1.39
C GLN A 168 7.14 -19.39 1.69
N GLU A 169 6.94 -20.40 2.55
CA GLU A 169 5.59 -20.88 2.94
C GLU A 169 4.74 -19.75 3.54
N LEU A 170 5.33 -18.77 4.25
CA LEU A 170 4.63 -17.57 4.76
C LEU A 170 4.23 -16.60 3.64
N MET A 171 5.13 -16.34 2.69
CA MET A 171 4.86 -15.45 1.56
C MET A 171 3.79 -16.02 0.62
N GLU A 172 3.78 -17.34 0.43
CA GLU A 172 2.82 -18.06 -0.38
C GLU A 172 1.49 -18.36 0.35
N ASN A 173 1.43 -18.16 1.68
CA ASN A 173 0.22 -18.43 2.45
C ASN A 173 -0.90 -17.39 2.16
N PRO A 174 -2.08 -17.78 1.63
CA PRO A 174 -3.18 -16.85 1.42
C PRO A 174 -3.87 -16.43 2.74
N MET A 175 -3.71 -17.20 3.82
CA MET A 175 -4.24 -16.89 5.15
C MET A 175 -3.30 -15.98 5.98
N ILE A 176 -2.25 -15.43 5.37
CA ILE A 176 -1.36 -14.43 5.96
C ILE A 176 -1.35 -13.22 5.02
N LEU A 177 -1.86 -12.08 5.47
CA LEU A 177 -1.83 -10.85 4.68
C LEU A 177 -0.43 -10.23 4.78
N LYS A 178 0.15 -9.89 3.63
CA LYS A 178 1.34 -9.05 3.55
C LYS A 178 0.89 -7.71 2.99
N PHE A 179 1.23 -6.58 3.60
CA PHE A 179 0.82 -5.26 3.13
C PHE A 179 2.01 -4.34 2.90
N GLY A 180 1.85 -3.42 1.95
CA GLY A 180 2.91 -2.50 1.58
C GLY A 180 2.48 -1.54 0.46
N PRO A 181 3.32 -0.55 0.11
CA PRO A 181 3.09 0.41 -0.96
C PRO A 181 3.73 -0.10 -2.26
N ASN A 182 2.97 -0.24 -3.35
CA ASN A 182 3.42 -0.86 -4.61
C ASN A 182 3.81 -2.36 -4.50
N ILE A 183 3.46 -3.00 -3.38
CA ILE A 183 3.78 -4.37 -2.94
C ILE A 183 3.66 -5.48 -4.02
N CYS A 184 2.77 -5.29 -5.00
CA CYS A 184 2.56 -6.26 -6.07
C CYS A 184 3.72 -6.29 -7.08
N ALA A 185 4.52 -5.23 -7.19
CA ALA A 185 5.79 -5.27 -7.93
C ALA A 185 6.85 -6.10 -7.21
N ASP A 186 6.83 -6.08 -5.88
CA ASP A 186 7.80 -6.74 -5.01
C ASP A 186 7.56 -8.24 -4.96
N GLY A 187 6.28 -8.64 -4.89
CA GLY A 187 5.86 -10.02 -5.15
C GLY A 187 6.31 -10.53 -6.53
N LYS A 188 6.18 -9.71 -7.59
CA LYS A 188 6.68 -10.08 -8.93
C LYS A 188 8.21 -10.19 -9.00
N LYS A 189 8.95 -9.41 -8.21
CA LYS A 189 10.41 -9.51 -8.12
C LYS A 189 10.84 -10.76 -7.35
N LEU A 190 10.23 -11.08 -6.22
CA LEU A 190 10.47 -12.35 -5.52
C LEU A 190 10.15 -13.56 -6.40
N PHE A 191 9.02 -13.53 -7.12
CA PHE A 191 8.67 -14.59 -8.06
C PHE A 191 9.71 -14.76 -9.18
N ARG A 192 10.14 -13.68 -9.85
CA ARG A 192 11.17 -13.77 -10.89
C ARG A 192 12.51 -14.28 -10.37
N ASP A 193 12.88 -13.90 -9.15
CA ASP A 193 14.22 -14.15 -8.61
C ASP A 193 14.35 -15.47 -7.83
N TYR A 194 13.24 -16.02 -7.32
CA TYR A 194 13.20 -17.18 -6.42
C TYR A 194 11.98 -18.13 -6.64
N ASP A 195 11.16 -17.95 -7.68
CA ASP A 195 9.89 -18.68 -7.98
C ASP A 195 8.80 -18.58 -6.88
N ILE A 196 8.97 -17.68 -5.90
CA ILE A 196 8.06 -17.53 -4.77
C ILE A 196 6.72 -16.94 -5.21
N GLN A 197 5.64 -17.72 -5.11
CA GLN A 197 4.30 -17.32 -5.54
C GLN A 197 3.57 -16.52 -4.46
N CYS A 198 4.04 -15.31 -4.15
CA CYS A 198 3.44 -14.44 -3.13
C CYS A 198 1.91 -14.31 -3.28
N LYS A 199 1.17 -14.62 -2.21
CA LYS A 199 -0.31 -14.51 -2.14
C LYS A 199 -0.73 -13.47 -1.10
N SER A 200 -1.95 -12.95 -1.20
CA SER A 200 -2.56 -12.01 -0.25
C SER A 200 -1.71 -10.76 0.01
N LEU A 201 -1.14 -10.17 -1.06
CA LEU A 201 -0.46 -8.89 -1.01
C LEU A 201 -1.48 -7.75 -1.03
N VAL A 202 -1.38 -6.78 -0.11
CA VAL A 202 -2.38 -5.72 0.11
C VAL A 202 -1.77 -4.34 -0.12
N GLU A 203 -2.28 -3.62 -1.12
CA GLU A 203 -1.79 -2.29 -1.52
C GLU A 203 -2.27 -1.18 -0.58
N LEU A 204 -1.40 -0.74 0.33
CA LEU A 204 -1.69 0.33 1.30
C LEU A 204 -1.99 1.67 0.63
N GLY A 205 -1.41 1.96 -0.53
CA GLY A 205 -1.63 3.21 -1.25
C GLY A 205 -3.03 3.36 -1.82
N SER A 206 -3.78 2.26 -1.96
CA SER A 206 -5.20 2.25 -2.34
C SER A 206 -6.13 2.34 -1.13
N LEU A 207 -5.76 1.70 -0.01
CA LEU A 207 -6.53 1.73 1.24
C LEU A 207 -6.46 3.10 1.92
N GLY A 208 -5.29 3.75 1.93
CA GLY A 208 -5.11 5.07 2.52
C GLY A 208 -6.07 6.12 1.95
N ILE A 209 -6.25 6.14 0.62
CA ILE A 209 -7.19 7.03 -0.08
C ILE A 209 -8.61 6.87 0.46
N GLN A 210 -9.02 5.64 0.77
CA GLN A 210 -10.40 5.36 1.17
C GLN A 210 -10.71 5.82 2.60
N VAL A 211 -9.74 5.75 3.52
CA VAL A 211 -9.90 6.19 4.92
C VAL A 211 -9.76 7.71 5.11
N LYS A 212 -9.25 8.44 4.12
CA LYS A 212 -8.98 9.90 4.25
C LYS A 212 -9.16 10.64 2.92
N LYS A 213 -10.27 10.37 2.21
CA LYS A 213 -10.57 10.92 0.87
C LYS A 213 -10.30 12.43 0.79
N ASP A 214 -10.82 13.18 1.77
CA ASP A 214 -10.75 14.65 1.80
C ASP A 214 -9.32 15.19 2.09
N GLY A 215 -8.43 14.33 2.61
CA GLY A 215 -7.00 14.63 2.79
C GLY A 215 -6.14 14.36 1.56
N PHE A 216 -6.70 13.78 0.49
CA PHE A 216 -5.96 13.42 -0.73
C PHE A 216 -6.54 14.13 -1.97
N ILE A 217 -6.12 15.37 -2.20
CA ILE A 217 -6.45 16.13 -3.42
C ILE A 217 -5.64 15.56 -4.60
N THR A 218 -6.14 14.48 -5.22
CA THR A 218 -5.38 13.72 -6.22
C THR A 218 -6.27 12.86 -7.13
N GLN A 219 -5.90 12.74 -8.40
CA GLN A 219 -6.56 11.83 -9.36
C GLN A 219 -5.90 10.43 -9.39
N ARG A 220 -4.87 10.18 -8.57
CA ARG A 220 -4.14 8.91 -8.54
C ARG A 220 -4.90 7.84 -7.77
N LYS A 221 -5.04 6.65 -8.35
CA LYS A 221 -5.66 5.46 -7.72
C LYS A 221 -4.85 4.83 -6.58
N VAL A 222 -3.58 5.20 -6.43
CA VAL A 222 -2.64 4.71 -5.40
C VAL A 222 -1.73 5.89 -4.99
N GLN A 223 -1.52 6.11 -3.69
CA GLN A 223 -0.56 7.12 -3.19
C GLN A 223 0.81 6.52 -2.88
N SER A 224 1.83 7.40 -2.87
CA SER A 224 3.18 7.03 -2.44
C SER A 224 3.27 6.86 -0.93
N LEU A 225 4.16 5.98 -0.45
CA LEU A 225 4.41 5.75 0.98
C LEU A 225 4.63 7.06 1.76
N ARG A 226 5.42 7.98 1.19
CA ARG A 226 5.66 9.30 1.78
C ARG A 226 4.34 10.06 2.01
N THR A 227 3.52 10.18 0.98
CA THR A 227 2.23 10.91 1.03
C THR A 227 1.25 10.26 2.00
N LEU A 228 1.27 8.93 2.14
CA LEU A 228 0.46 8.21 3.12
C LEU A 228 0.91 8.53 4.56
N VAL A 229 2.22 8.56 4.82
CA VAL A 229 2.77 8.85 6.16
C VAL A 229 2.61 10.33 6.53
N GLU A 230 2.76 11.24 5.57
CA GLU A 230 2.47 12.67 5.73
C GLU A 230 1.01 12.91 6.13
N VAL A 231 0.04 12.28 5.44
CA VAL A 231 -1.40 12.53 5.62
C VAL A 231 -2.07 11.69 6.72
N LEU A 232 -1.54 10.51 7.06
CA LEU A 232 -2.18 9.58 8.02
C LEU A 232 -1.45 9.47 9.36
N LEU A 233 -0.12 9.68 9.38
CA LEU A 233 0.71 9.61 10.59
C LEU A 233 1.24 10.98 11.03
N GLU A 234 1.06 12.04 10.24
CA GLU A 234 1.57 13.40 10.51
C GLU A 234 3.10 13.40 10.73
N LYS A 235 3.81 12.55 9.97
CA LYS A 235 5.27 12.41 9.96
C LYS A 235 5.83 12.49 8.54
N GLN A 236 7.13 12.73 8.39
CA GLN A 236 7.83 12.68 7.09
C GLN A 236 8.78 11.47 6.95
N ILE A 237 9.00 10.99 5.73
CA ILE A 237 10.03 9.96 5.43
C ILE A 237 11.19 10.56 4.62
N ILE A 238 12.35 10.64 5.27
CA ILE A 238 13.63 10.98 4.66
C ILE A 238 14.25 9.71 4.04
N LYS A 239 13.79 9.33 2.84
CA LYS A 239 14.48 8.30 2.03
C LYS A 239 15.77 8.87 1.43
N ASP A 240 16.93 8.52 1.99
CA ASP A 240 18.21 8.75 1.34
C ASP A 240 18.36 7.82 0.12
N GLN A 241 18.45 8.42 -1.07
CA GLN A 241 18.64 7.67 -2.32
C GLN A 241 20.00 6.96 -2.38
N LYS A 242 21.01 7.39 -1.62
CA LYS A 242 22.30 6.70 -1.53
C LYS A 242 22.18 5.36 -0.82
N ILE A 243 21.35 5.28 0.22
CA ILE A 243 21.05 4.04 0.94
C ILE A 243 20.15 3.14 0.10
N GLN A 244 19.06 3.68 -0.46
CA GLN A 244 18.17 2.94 -1.35
C GLN A 244 18.91 2.29 -2.54
N LYS A 245 19.85 3.01 -3.16
CA LYS A 245 20.62 2.55 -4.32
C LYS A 245 21.97 1.93 -3.92
N SER A 246 22.14 1.55 -2.65
CA SER A 246 23.40 1.00 -2.13
C SER A 246 23.67 -0.42 -2.62
N ASN A 247 24.85 -0.94 -2.29
CA ASN A 247 25.14 -2.37 -2.42
C ASN A 247 24.44 -3.14 -1.29
N TRP A 248 23.21 -3.58 -1.54
CA TRP A 248 22.46 -4.44 -0.62
C TRP A 248 22.96 -5.90 -0.57
N ASP A 249 23.83 -6.33 -1.49
CA ASP A 249 24.49 -7.66 -1.45
C ASP A 249 25.81 -7.64 -0.65
N CYS A 250 26.03 -6.63 0.20
CA CYS A 250 27.23 -6.55 1.03
C CYS A 250 27.26 -7.65 2.10
N CYS A 251 28.44 -8.10 2.55
CA CYS A 251 28.53 -9.19 3.53
C CYS A 251 27.79 -8.90 4.86
N TRP A 252 27.70 -7.62 5.23
CA TRP A 252 27.02 -7.13 6.43
C TRP A 252 26.31 -5.81 6.10
N LEU A 253 25.04 -5.67 6.49
CA LEU A 253 24.34 -4.40 6.34
C LEU A 253 24.92 -3.35 7.30
N SER A 254 25.16 -2.15 6.79
CA SER A 254 25.55 -1.00 7.60
C SER A 254 24.39 -0.52 8.49
N LYS A 255 24.69 0.15 9.61
CA LYS A 255 23.64 0.69 10.50
C LYS A 255 22.64 1.62 9.79
N PRO A 256 23.03 2.47 8.82
CA PRO A 256 22.08 3.24 8.02
C PRO A 256 21.18 2.38 7.11
N GLN A 257 21.69 1.29 6.52
CA GLN A 257 20.88 0.34 5.74
C GLN A 257 19.85 -0.37 6.63
N ILE A 258 20.24 -0.78 7.84
CA ILE A 258 19.35 -1.39 8.85
C ILE A 258 18.25 -0.41 9.27
N ASP A 259 18.62 0.84 9.61
CA ASP A 259 17.66 1.86 10.03
C ASP A 259 16.71 2.29 8.90
N TYR A 260 17.19 2.33 7.65
CA TYR A 260 16.35 2.56 6.46
C TYR A 260 15.32 1.44 6.28
N ALA A 261 15.79 0.18 6.18
CA ALA A 261 14.93 -0.96 5.92
C ALA A 261 13.91 -1.21 7.04
N ALA A 262 14.27 -0.92 8.30
CA ALA A 262 13.35 -1.02 9.42
C ALA A 262 12.23 0.04 9.40
N ASN A 263 12.50 1.25 8.93
CA ASN A 263 11.49 2.30 8.78
C ASN A 263 10.53 2.03 7.60
N ASP A 264 11.02 1.41 6.54
CA ASP A 264 10.22 1.13 5.34
C ASP A 264 9.34 -0.14 5.44
N ALA A 265 9.49 -0.97 6.49
CA ALA A 265 8.66 -2.16 6.73
C ALA A 265 7.18 -1.88 7.13
N THR A 266 6.69 -0.65 6.92
CA THR A 266 5.28 -0.16 6.86
C THR A 266 4.24 -0.51 7.94
N TYR A 267 4.51 -1.33 8.96
CA TYR A 267 3.49 -1.80 9.92
C TYR A 267 2.71 -0.69 10.63
N LEU A 268 3.38 0.37 11.09
CA LEU A 268 2.75 1.56 11.69
C LEU A 268 1.68 2.21 10.80
N LEU A 269 1.90 2.21 9.48
CA LEU A 269 0.95 2.80 8.53
C LEU A 269 -0.29 1.93 8.35
N ALA A 270 -0.11 0.60 8.35
CA ALA A 270 -1.22 -0.35 8.30
C ALA A 270 -2.05 -0.34 9.60
N GLU A 271 -1.39 -0.30 10.77
CA GLU A 271 -2.06 -0.09 12.07
C GLU A 271 -2.97 1.14 12.02
N ARG A 272 -2.45 2.27 11.52
CA ARG A 272 -3.21 3.52 11.41
C ARG A 272 -4.37 3.43 10.42
N ILE A 273 -4.18 2.79 9.27
CA ILE A 273 -5.25 2.57 8.29
C ILE A 273 -6.35 1.69 8.90
N PHE A 274 -6.01 0.55 9.50
CA PHE A 274 -7.01 -0.35 10.10
C PHE A 274 -7.72 0.27 11.31
N ALA A 275 -7.05 1.12 12.09
CA ALA A 275 -7.68 1.91 13.14
C ALA A 275 -8.73 2.89 12.56
N LEU A 276 -8.36 3.68 11.54
CA LEU A 276 -9.29 4.60 10.88
C LEU A 276 -10.48 3.88 10.22
N GLN A 277 -10.27 2.69 9.64
CA GLN A 277 -11.37 1.85 9.14
C GLN A 277 -12.33 1.40 10.26
N SER A 278 -11.78 1.04 11.43
CA SER A 278 -12.54 0.62 12.60
C SER A 278 -13.35 1.77 13.20
N GLU A 279 -12.74 2.95 13.31
CA GLU A 279 -13.38 4.19 13.77
C GLU A 279 -14.54 4.61 12.85
N GLN A 280 -14.34 4.54 11.53
CA GLN A 280 -15.36 4.95 10.54
C GLN A 280 -16.52 3.95 10.44
N ILE A 281 -16.27 2.63 10.44
CA ILE A 281 -17.34 1.62 10.45
C ILE A 281 -18.14 1.63 11.77
N ALA A 282 -17.52 2.03 12.89
CA ALA A 282 -18.23 2.23 14.15
C ALA A 282 -19.14 3.48 14.16
N LEU A 283 -18.88 4.47 13.28
CA LEU A 283 -19.72 5.66 13.10
C LEU A 283 -20.82 5.44 12.05
N ASP A 284 -20.51 4.74 10.95
CA ASP A 284 -21.44 4.37 9.89
C ASP A 284 -21.17 2.92 9.41
N PRO A 285 -21.95 1.93 9.89
CA PRO A 285 -21.83 0.54 9.47
C PRO A 285 -22.15 0.25 7.99
N SER A 286 -22.64 1.23 7.21
CA SER A 286 -22.81 1.09 5.76
C SER A 286 -21.50 1.28 4.98
N ILE A 287 -20.50 1.94 5.60
CA ILE A 287 -19.16 2.11 5.02
C ILE A 287 -18.54 0.74 4.77
N SER A 288 -17.91 0.60 3.60
CA SER A 288 -17.11 -0.57 3.28
C SER A 288 -15.93 -0.20 2.40
N TYR A 289 -14.78 -0.77 2.73
CA TYR A 289 -13.53 -0.58 2.01
C TYR A 289 -13.34 -1.68 0.97
N ALA A 290 -12.74 -1.35 -0.15
CA ALA A 290 -12.24 -2.31 -1.12
C ALA A 290 -10.73 -2.49 -0.90
N ILE A 291 -10.32 -3.67 -0.43
CA ILE A 291 -8.90 -4.04 -0.46
C ILE A 291 -8.47 -4.24 -1.92
N ASP A 292 -7.34 -3.67 -2.34
CA ASP A 292 -6.67 -4.08 -3.58
C ASP A 292 -5.66 -5.18 -3.25
N LEU A 293 -6.13 -6.43 -3.38
CA LEU A 293 -5.34 -7.64 -3.20
C LEU A 293 -4.54 -7.98 -4.48
N CYS A 294 -3.37 -8.60 -4.32
CA CYS A 294 -2.55 -9.12 -5.39
C CYS A 294 -2.01 -10.51 -5.02
N ASP A 295 -2.30 -11.49 -5.89
CA ASP A 295 -1.64 -12.79 -5.94
C ASP A 295 -0.74 -12.87 -7.17
N ILE A 296 0.37 -13.59 -7.06
CA ILE A 296 1.26 -13.93 -8.18
C ILE A 296 1.04 -15.40 -8.58
N ASP A 297 0.89 -15.70 -9.87
CA ASP A 297 0.83 -17.06 -10.42
C ASP A 297 1.76 -17.26 -11.64
N GLN A 298 2.15 -18.52 -11.86
CA GLN A 298 3.06 -18.96 -12.92
C GLN A 298 2.45 -18.86 -14.32
N GLU A 299 1.16 -19.19 -14.48
CA GLU A 299 0.52 -19.28 -15.80
C GLU A 299 0.30 -17.93 -16.48
N THR A 300 0.15 -16.85 -15.72
CA THR A 300 -0.36 -15.58 -16.27
C THR A 300 0.47 -14.34 -15.96
N THR A 301 1.21 -14.30 -14.85
CA THR A 301 1.76 -13.07 -14.24
C THR A 301 0.72 -11.95 -13.99
N LYS A 302 -0.57 -12.23 -14.11
CA LYS A 302 -1.67 -11.26 -13.96
C LYS A 302 -1.95 -11.03 -12.49
N VAL A 303 -2.14 -9.77 -12.14
CA VAL A 303 -2.53 -9.37 -10.80
C VAL A 303 -4.02 -9.70 -10.60
N ARG A 304 -4.31 -10.73 -9.80
CA ARG A 304 -5.70 -11.06 -9.41
C ARG A 304 -6.17 -10.06 -8.35
N ARG A 305 -6.85 -9.00 -8.79
CA ARG A 305 -7.40 -7.94 -7.92
C ARG A 305 -8.74 -8.34 -7.33
N PHE A 306 -8.80 -8.53 -6.01
CA PHE A 306 -10.03 -8.88 -5.29
C PHE A 306 -10.51 -7.73 -4.41
N ALA A 307 -11.49 -6.95 -4.89
CA ALA A 307 -12.18 -5.94 -4.09
C ALA A 307 -12.96 -6.61 -2.94
N MET A 308 -12.33 -6.74 -1.77
CA MET A 308 -12.91 -7.40 -0.62
C MET A 308 -13.48 -6.37 0.37
N LYS A 309 -14.80 -6.42 0.62
CA LYS A 309 -15.43 -5.67 1.72
C LYS A 309 -14.91 -6.19 3.06
N ILE A 310 -14.29 -5.31 3.85
CA ILE A 310 -14.13 -5.54 5.29
C ILE A 310 -15.47 -5.19 5.94
N ILE A 311 -16.06 -6.15 6.65
CA ILE A 311 -17.13 -5.95 7.62
C ILE A 311 -16.50 -6.27 8.97
N ILE A 312 -16.54 -5.32 9.91
CA ILE A 312 -15.81 -5.39 11.18
C ILE A 312 -16.69 -5.95 12.28
#